data_AF-A0A255XQU0-F1
#
_entry.id   AF-A0A255XQU0-F1
#
_cell.length_a   1.000
_cell.length_b   1.000
_cell.length_c   1.000
_cell.angle_alpha   90.00
_cell.angle_beta   90.00
_cell.angle_gamma   90.00
#
_symmetry.space_group_name_H-M   'P 1'
#
loop_
_entity.id
_entity.type
_entity.pdbx_description
1 polymer ?
#
loop_
_entity_poly.entity_id
_entity_poly.type
_entity_poly.pdbx_seq_one_letter_code
_entity_poly.pdbx_strand_id
1 'polypeptide(L)'
;MRAVLEQLEARRAEARAGGGERRVEAQHAKGKLTARERLEVLLDEGSFEEYDMYVTHRATDFGMASQKVAGDGVVTGWGTINGRQVYVFSQDFTVLGGSLSETHAEKICKITDMAMRNGAPIIGLNDSGGARIQEGVASLAGYAEVFRRNVDASGIVPQISVIMGPCAGGAVYSPAMTDFIFMVRDSSYMFVTGPDVVKTVTNEIVTAEELGGASTHTRKSSVADGAYENDVIALEEVRRLFDFLPLNNTQKPPVRPFHDDPNRLEARLDTLIPDSSTKPYDMKELILALADEGDFFEIQAEFAKNIITGFVRIEGSTVGVVANQPMVLAGCLDIDSSRKAARFVRFCDAYSIPILTLVDVPGFLPGTAQEYGGVIKHGAKLLFAYSEATVPMVTLITRKAYGGAYDVMASKHIGADINYAWPTAEIAVMGAKGATEILYRSELGDPEKIAARTKEYEERFANPFVAAERGFIDEVIMPHSSRRRIARAFASLRNKSAERRWRKHDTIPL
;
A
#
# COMPACT_ATOMS: atom_id res chain seq x y z
N MET A 1 31.67 -41.35 -5.49
CA MET A 1 31.40 -40.19 -4.60
C MET A 1 32.08 -38.92 -5.10
N ARG A 2 33.42 -38.85 -5.15
CA ARG A 2 34.17 -37.64 -5.61
C ARG A 2 33.71 -37.10 -6.98
N ALA A 3 33.61 -37.96 -8.00
CA ALA A 3 33.15 -37.57 -9.33
C ALA A 3 31.71 -37.01 -9.35
N VAL A 4 30.82 -37.50 -8.47
CA VAL A 4 29.44 -37.01 -8.36
C VAL A 4 29.41 -35.62 -7.71
N LEU A 5 30.27 -35.37 -6.73
CA LEU A 5 30.40 -34.05 -6.09
C LEU A 5 30.97 -33.01 -7.05
N GLU A 6 31.99 -33.36 -7.84
CA GLU A 6 32.54 -32.48 -8.87
C GLU A 6 31.48 -32.15 -9.95
N GLN A 7 30.67 -33.14 -10.36
CA GLN A 7 29.54 -32.91 -11.28
C GLN A 7 28.44 -32.03 -10.67
N LEU A 8 28.16 -32.19 -9.37
CA LEU A 8 27.18 -31.37 -8.67
C LEU A 8 27.59 -29.89 -8.67
N GLU A 9 28.83 -29.60 -8.28
CA GLU A 9 29.33 -28.22 -8.25
C GLU A 9 29.42 -27.61 -9.66
N ALA A 10 29.83 -28.39 -10.66
CA ALA A 10 29.79 -27.93 -12.05
C ALA A 10 28.37 -27.57 -12.52
N ARG A 11 27.37 -28.41 -12.23
CA ARG A 11 25.97 -28.14 -12.58
C ARG A 11 25.38 -26.95 -11.82
N ARG A 12 25.79 -26.75 -10.56
CA ARG A 12 25.41 -25.56 -9.78
C ARG A 12 26.00 -24.30 -10.38
N ALA A 13 27.28 -24.32 -10.75
CA ALA A 13 27.94 -23.18 -11.39
C ALA A 13 27.25 -22.83 -12.73
N GLU A 14 26.94 -23.83 -13.55
CA GLU A 14 26.18 -23.66 -14.81
C GLU A 14 24.79 -23.05 -14.56
N ALA A 15 24.02 -23.59 -13.61
CA ALA A 15 22.68 -23.06 -13.29
C ALA A 15 22.72 -21.64 -12.72
N ARG A 16 23.76 -21.29 -11.94
CA ARG A 16 23.95 -19.95 -11.39
C ARG A 16 24.35 -18.92 -12.44
N ALA A 17 24.99 -19.35 -13.54
CA ALA A 17 25.36 -18.48 -14.64
C ALA A 17 24.15 -17.99 -15.47
N GLY A 18 22.97 -18.61 -15.30
CA GLY A 18 21.73 -18.19 -15.95
C GLY A 18 21.85 -18.15 -17.48
N GLY A 19 21.58 -16.98 -18.07
CA GLY A 19 21.71 -16.74 -19.51
C GLY A 19 23.15 -16.58 -20.04
N GLY A 20 24.15 -16.74 -19.17
CA GLY A 20 25.58 -16.60 -19.48
C GLY A 20 26.13 -15.20 -19.24
N GLU A 21 27.46 -15.12 -19.10
CA GLU A 21 28.21 -13.91 -18.70
C GLU A 21 27.89 -12.68 -19.55
N ARG A 22 27.84 -12.82 -20.89
CA ARG A 22 27.48 -11.72 -21.81
C ARG A 22 26.11 -11.10 -21.51
N ARG A 23 25.14 -11.90 -21.05
CA ARG A 23 23.80 -11.40 -20.71
C ARG A 23 23.76 -10.76 -19.32
N VAL A 24 24.58 -11.25 -18.40
CA VAL A 24 24.80 -10.63 -17.08
C VAL A 24 25.42 -9.25 -17.27
N GLU A 25 26.49 -9.13 -18.05
CA GLU A 25 27.11 -7.84 -18.40
C GLU A 25 26.11 -6.87 -19.04
N ALA A 26 25.25 -7.37 -19.94
CA ALA A 26 24.20 -6.55 -20.57
C ALA A 26 23.08 -6.11 -19.60
N GLN A 27 22.82 -6.88 -18.55
CA GLN A 27 21.89 -6.50 -17.47
C GLN A 27 22.53 -5.42 -16.60
N HIS A 28 23.79 -5.61 -16.17
CA HIS A 28 24.53 -4.63 -15.37
C HIS A 28 24.76 -3.32 -16.12
N ALA A 29 25.01 -3.36 -17.43
CA ALA A 29 25.15 -2.17 -18.27
C ALA A 29 23.87 -1.29 -18.31
N LYS A 30 22.72 -1.84 -17.92
CA LYS A 30 21.45 -1.11 -17.77
C LYS A 30 21.21 -0.61 -16.34
N GLY A 31 22.19 -0.75 -15.44
CA GLY A 31 22.06 -0.39 -14.03
C GLY A 31 21.18 -1.34 -13.21
N LYS A 32 20.92 -2.55 -13.71
CA LYS A 32 20.06 -3.55 -13.07
C LYS A 32 20.91 -4.66 -12.46
N LEU A 33 20.53 -5.13 -11.28
CA LEU A 33 21.09 -6.35 -10.70
C LEU A 33 20.53 -7.60 -11.41
N THR A 34 21.23 -8.73 -11.27
CA THR A 34 20.72 -10.05 -11.64
C THR A 34 19.71 -10.57 -10.61
N ALA A 35 18.98 -11.63 -10.96
CA ALA A 35 18.02 -12.25 -10.05
C ALA A 35 18.65 -12.72 -8.73
N ARG A 36 19.89 -13.21 -8.75
CA ARG A 36 20.56 -13.75 -7.56
C ARG A 36 21.18 -12.64 -6.71
N GLU A 37 21.80 -11.65 -7.32
CA GLU A 37 22.31 -10.46 -6.60
C GLU A 37 21.19 -9.72 -5.85
N ARG A 38 19.99 -9.63 -6.44
CA ARG A 38 18.82 -9.06 -5.76
C ARG A 38 18.44 -9.84 -4.50
N LEU A 39 18.52 -11.17 -4.53
CA LEU A 39 18.24 -12.01 -3.36
C LEU A 39 19.32 -11.86 -2.28
N GLU A 40 20.58 -11.67 -2.67
CA GLU A 40 21.68 -11.41 -1.73
C GLU A 40 21.52 -10.07 -0.99
N VAL A 41 20.96 -9.05 -1.63
CA VAL A 41 20.62 -7.78 -0.97
C VAL A 41 19.37 -7.91 -0.11
N LEU A 42 18.35 -8.62 -0.60
CA LEU A 42 17.05 -8.72 0.07
C LEU A 42 17.11 -9.55 1.34
N LEU A 43 17.79 -10.70 1.32
CA LEU A 43 17.78 -11.68 2.39
C LEU A 43 18.96 -11.52 3.33
N ASP A 44 18.81 -11.99 4.56
CA ASP A 44 19.92 -12.04 5.51
C ASP A 44 21.05 -12.93 4.97
N GLU A 45 22.30 -12.54 5.24
CA GLU A 45 23.48 -13.21 4.72
C GLU A 45 23.47 -14.71 5.02
N GLY A 46 23.64 -15.54 3.99
CA GLY A 46 23.70 -17.00 4.10
C GLY A 46 22.36 -17.68 4.44
N SER A 47 21.24 -16.95 4.47
CA SER A 47 19.92 -17.52 4.82
C SER A 47 19.16 -18.15 3.65
N PHE A 48 19.52 -17.83 2.40
CA PHE A 48 18.76 -18.27 1.23
C PHE A 48 18.91 -19.77 0.96
N GLU A 49 17.80 -20.48 0.94
CA GLU A 49 17.71 -21.86 0.48
C GLU A 49 16.90 -21.94 -0.82
N GLU A 50 17.58 -22.31 -1.90
CA GLU A 50 17.01 -22.39 -3.24
C GLU A 50 16.33 -23.74 -3.51
N TYR A 51 15.17 -23.68 -4.16
CA TYR A 51 14.44 -24.85 -4.66
C TYR A 51 14.37 -24.86 -6.18
N ASP A 52 14.32 -26.08 -6.73
CA ASP A 52 14.07 -26.33 -8.15
C ASP A 52 15.09 -25.67 -9.10
N MET A 53 16.35 -25.57 -8.64
CA MET A 53 17.49 -25.01 -9.39
C MET A 53 17.69 -25.70 -10.75
N TYR A 54 17.42 -27.00 -10.86
CA TYR A 54 17.66 -27.78 -12.08
C TYR A 54 16.43 -27.98 -12.96
N VAL A 55 15.28 -27.42 -12.61
CA VAL A 55 14.08 -27.52 -13.45
C VAL A 55 14.34 -26.84 -14.79
N THR A 56 13.87 -27.46 -15.88
CA THR A 56 13.95 -26.92 -17.24
C THR A 56 12.58 -27.01 -17.88
N HIS A 57 12.29 -26.13 -18.84
CA HIS A 57 11.06 -26.25 -19.62
C HIS A 57 10.93 -27.59 -20.36
N ARG A 58 9.67 -27.94 -20.62
CA ARG A 58 9.27 -29.17 -21.32
C ARG A 58 8.88 -28.92 -22.77
N ALA A 59 8.81 -27.66 -23.19
CA ALA A 59 8.45 -27.27 -24.54
C ALA A 59 9.43 -27.80 -25.61
N THR A 60 8.86 -28.26 -26.73
CA THR A 60 9.59 -28.75 -27.90
C THR A 60 9.41 -27.87 -29.13
N ASP A 61 8.35 -27.07 -29.18
CA ASP A 61 7.99 -26.24 -30.33
C ASP A 61 8.97 -25.09 -30.54
N PHE A 62 8.98 -24.53 -31.76
CA PHE A 62 9.80 -23.38 -32.14
C PHE A 62 11.31 -23.51 -31.81
N GLY A 63 11.82 -24.75 -31.79
CA GLY A 63 13.23 -25.04 -31.49
C GLY A 63 13.58 -25.04 -30.01
N MET A 64 12.60 -24.91 -29.10
CA MET A 64 12.84 -24.86 -27.66
C MET A 64 13.55 -26.11 -27.13
N ALA A 65 13.34 -27.29 -27.74
CA ALA A 65 13.96 -28.55 -27.30
C ALA A 65 15.50 -28.49 -27.19
N SER A 66 16.17 -27.66 -27.99
CA SER A 66 17.64 -27.52 -28.00
C SER A 66 18.18 -26.47 -27.04
N GLN A 67 17.32 -25.66 -26.41
CA GLN A 67 17.72 -24.55 -25.55
C GLN A 67 17.12 -24.66 -24.15
N LYS A 68 17.64 -25.60 -23.36
CA LYS A 68 17.21 -25.81 -21.96
C LYS A 68 18.19 -25.15 -20.99
N VAL A 69 17.70 -24.16 -20.25
CA VAL A 69 18.46 -23.50 -19.20
C VAL A 69 17.89 -23.92 -17.84
N ALA A 70 18.78 -24.33 -16.92
CA ALA A 70 18.41 -24.72 -15.58
C ALA A 70 17.74 -23.55 -14.82
N GLY A 71 16.72 -23.86 -14.03
CA GLY A 71 15.92 -22.91 -13.28
C GLY A 71 14.75 -22.31 -14.07
N ASP A 72 14.77 -22.40 -15.40
CA ASP A 72 13.74 -21.93 -16.32
C ASP A 72 13.38 -20.43 -16.20
N GLY A 73 14.37 -19.62 -15.82
CA GLY A 73 14.26 -18.17 -15.76
C GLY A 73 13.60 -17.61 -14.49
N VAL A 74 13.48 -18.41 -13.43
CA VAL A 74 13.13 -17.91 -12.10
C VAL A 74 13.92 -18.64 -11.01
N VAL A 75 14.45 -17.87 -10.07
CA VAL A 75 15.07 -18.37 -8.84
C VAL A 75 13.98 -18.35 -7.76
N THR A 76 13.75 -19.47 -7.08
CA THR A 76 12.68 -19.62 -6.08
C THR A 76 13.23 -20.26 -4.83
N GLY A 77 12.74 -19.84 -3.67
CA GLY A 77 13.15 -20.42 -2.40
C GLY A 77 12.59 -19.68 -1.21
N TRP A 78 13.30 -19.78 -0.09
CA TRP A 78 13.00 -19.03 1.12
C TRP A 78 14.29 -18.58 1.79
N GLY A 79 14.18 -17.63 2.71
CA GLY A 79 15.28 -17.19 3.56
C GLY A 79 14.73 -16.41 4.75
N THR A 80 15.54 -15.53 5.32
CA THR A 80 15.09 -14.63 6.39
C THR A 80 15.34 -13.17 6.05
N ILE A 81 14.48 -12.30 6.58
CA ILE A 81 14.72 -10.86 6.70
C ILE A 81 14.63 -10.53 8.18
N ASN A 82 15.73 -10.04 8.75
CA ASN A 82 15.88 -9.75 10.17
C ASN A 82 15.50 -10.96 11.05
N GLY A 83 15.94 -12.16 10.62
CA GLY A 83 15.71 -13.44 11.30
C GLY A 83 14.30 -14.01 11.14
N ARG A 84 13.40 -13.36 10.39
CA ARG A 84 12.02 -13.81 10.19
C ARG A 84 11.85 -14.43 8.81
N GLN A 85 11.17 -15.56 8.74
CA GLN A 85 11.00 -16.34 7.50
C GLN A 85 10.25 -15.56 6.42
N VAL A 86 10.74 -15.65 5.17
CA VAL A 86 10.09 -15.11 3.97
C VAL A 86 10.31 -16.05 2.79
N TYR A 87 9.27 -16.20 1.95
CA TYR A 87 9.38 -16.90 0.67
C TYR A 87 9.63 -15.89 -0.45
N VAL A 88 10.40 -16.29 -1.45
CA VAL A 88 10.81 -15.40 -2.52
C VAL A 88 10.81 -16.07 -3.87
N PHE A 89 10.53 -15.29 -4.90
CA PHE A 89 10.92 -15.60 -6.26
C PHE A 89 11.55 -14.39 -6.92
N SER A 90 12.58 -14.61 -7.73
CA SER A 90 13.23 -13.57 -8.53
C SER A 90 13.38 -14.03 -9.96
N GLN A 91 12.76 -13.30 -10.89
CA GLN A 91 12.81 -13.63 -12.31
C GLN A 91 14.16 -13.23 -12.91
N ASP A 92 14.74 -14.14 -13.70
CA ASP A 92 16.03 -13.95 -14.34
C ASP A 92 15.83 -13.55 -15.81
N PHE A 93 15.91 -12.25 -16.06
CA PHE A 93 15.76 -11.68 -17.41
C PHE A 93 16.80 -12.19 -18.41
N THR A 94 17.96 -12.67 -17.93
CA THR A 94 19.01 -13.19 -18.82
C THR A 94 18.55 -14.50 -19.48
N VAL A 95 17.69 -15.27 -18.83
CA VAL A 95 17.14 -16.54 -19.33
C VAL A 95 15.85 -16.29 -20.10
N LEU A 96 15.93 -16.33 -21.44
CA LEU A 96 14.77 -16.18 -22.33
C LEU A 96 13.91 -14.93 -22.02
N GLY A 97 14.55 -13.83 -21.60
CA GLY A 97 13.86 -12.57 -21.26
C GLY A 97 13.02 -12.66 -19.98
N GLY A 98 13.30 -13.62 -19.09
CA GLY A 98 12.49 -13.89 -17.91
C GLY A 98 11.07 -14.36 -18.24
N SER A 99 10.83 -14.82 -19.48
CA SER A 99 9.49 -15.16 -19.95
C SER A 99 8.90 -16.34 -19.19
N LEU A 100 7.64 -16.19 -18.78
CA LEU A 100 6.94 -17.18 -17.96
C LEU A 100 6.45 -18.34 -18.83
N SER A 101 7.01 -19.52 -18.58
CA SER A 101 6.63 -20.85 -19.09
C SER A 101 5.76 -21.60 -18.08
N GLU A 102 5.32 -22.80 -18.48
CA GLU A 102 4.66 -23.76 -17.59
C GLU A 102 5.49 -24.05 -16.33
N THR A 103 6.74 -24.50 -16.47
CA THR A 103 7.61 -24.87 -15.36
C THR A 103 8.09 -23.69 -14.52
N HIS A 104 8.27 -22.51 -15.13
CA HIS A 104 8.54 -21.27 -14.40
C HIS A 104 7.37 -20.94 -13.48
N ALA A 105 6.14 -21.03 -13.98
CA ALA A 105 4.94 -20.81 -13.17
C ALA A 105 4.79 -21.87 -12.07
N GLU A 106 5.03 -23.15 -12.38
CA GLU A 106 4.99 -24.24 -11.38
C GLU A 106 5.92 -23.97 -10.20
N LYS A 107 7.12 -23.43 -10.45
CA LYS A 107 8.06 -23.05 -9.40
C LYS A 107 7.53 -21.92 -8.52
N ILE A 108 6.98 -20.86 -9.11
CA ILE A 108 6.34 -19.76 -8.36
C ILE A 108 5.17 -20.31 -7.53
N CYS A 109 4.29 -21.09 -8.16
CA CYS A 109 3.16 -21.74 -7.50
C CYS A 109 3.58 -22.57 -6.28
N LYS A 110 4.67 -23.35 -6.39
CA LYS A 110 5.19 -24.15 -5.29
C LYS A 110 5.61 -23.30 -4.10
N ILE A 111 6.37 -22.23 -4.30
CA ILE A 111 6.81 -21.37 -3.19
C ILE A 111 5.65 -20.57 -2.58
N THR A 112 4.62 -20.22 -3.36
CA THR A 112 3.41 -19.58 -2.82
C THR A 112 2.60 -20.56 -1.98
N ASP A 113 2.47 -21.81 -2.43
CA ASP A 113 1.81 -22.88 -1.66
C ASP A 113 2.54 -23.14 -0.33
N MET A 114 3.88 -23.09 -0.34
CA MET A 114 4.68 -23.21 0.89
C MET A 114 4.51 -21.98 1.80
N ALA A 115 4.53 -20.77 1.25
CA ALA A 115 4.30 -19.53 2.00
C ALA A 115 2.98 -19.56 2.78
N MET A 116 1.89 -19.95 2.12
CA MET A 116 0.58 -20.09 2.74
C MET A 116 0.55 -21.18 3.83
N ARG A 117 1.16 -22.35 3.58
CA ARG A 117 1.20 -23.45 4.56
C ARG A 117 2.00 -23.11 5.81
N ASN A 118 3.07 -22.33 5.66
CA ASN A 118 3.95 -21.94 6.75
C ASN A 118 3.55 -20.62 7.40
N GLY A 119 2.60 -19.87 6.82
CA GLY A 119 2.18 -18.57 7.32
C GLY A 119 3.31 -17.55 7.27
N ALA A 120 4.04 -17.47 6.16
CA ALA A 120 5.13 -16.52 5.95
C ALA A 120 4.87 -15.65 4.70
N PRO A 121 5.31 -14.38 4.68
CA PRO A 121 5.14 -13.51 3.53
C PRO A 121 5.83 -14.04 2.27
N ILE A 122 5.36 -13.57 1.11
CA ILE A 122 5.98 -13.84 -0.18
C ILE A 122 6.37 -12.54 -0.89
N ILE A 123 7.62 -12.48 -1.38
CA ILE A 123 8.15 -11.34 -2.14
C ILE A 123 8.48 -11.80 -3.57
N GLY A 124 7.86 -11.15 -4.55
CA GLY A 124 8.12 -11.37 -5.97
C GLY A 124 8.99 -10.26 -6.57
N LEU A 125 10.15 -10.62 -7.10
CA LEU A 125 11.03 -9.69 -7.82
C LEU A 125 10.84 -9.90 -9.33
N ASN A 126 10.06 -9.02 -9.95
CA ASN A 126 9.60 -9.15 -11.32
C ASN A 126 10.53 -8.46 -12.31
N ASP A 127 10.97 -9.22 -13.32
CA ASP A 127 11.82 -8.77 -14.43
C ASP A 127 11.60 -9.72 -15.62
N SER A 128 10.46 -9.54 -16.29
CA SER A 128 9.93 -10.47 -17.28
C SER A 128 9.31 -9.77 -18.49
N GLY A 129 9.71 -10.18 -19.68
CA GLY A 129 9.08 -9.76 -20.93
C GLY A 129 7.64 -10.23 -21.12
N GLY A 130 7.10 -11.04 -20.21
CA GLY A 130 5.72 -11.54 -20.24
C GLY A 130 5.63 -13.04 -20.52
N ALA A 131 4.59 -13.45 -21.25
CA ALA A 131 4.34 -14.85 -21.59
C ALA A 131 5.44 -15.42 -22.50
N ARG A 132 5.84 -16.68 -22.27
CA ARG A 132 6.67 -17.40 -23.23
C ARG A 132 5.81 -17.86 -24.40
N ILE A 133 5.80 -17.06 -25.47
CA ILE A 133 4.96 -17.25 -26.66
C ILE A 133 5.15 -18.65 -27.28
N GLN A 134 6.37 -19.18 -27.22
CA GLN A 134 6.72 -20.50 -27.75
C GLN A 134 5.96 -21.65 -27.07
N GLU A 135 5.43 -21.45 -25.85
CA GLU A 135 4.63 -22.46 -25.13
C GLU A 135 3.12 -22.24 -25.27
N GLY A 136 2.71 -21.17 -25.95
CA GLY A 136 1.31 -20.85 -26.23
C GLY A 136 0.42 -20.88 -24.98
N VAL A 137 -0.63 -21.68 -25.02
CA VAL A 137 -1.63 -21.77 -23.95
C VAL A 137 -1.07 -22.30 -22.63
N ALA A 138 0.03 -23.07 -22.65
CA ALA A 138 0.65 -23.56 -21.41
C ALA A 138 1.22 -22.41 -20.57
N SER A 139 1.77 -21.38 -21.21
CA SER A 139 2.21 -20.15 -20.53
C SER A 139 1.02 -19.41 -19.90
N LEU A 140 -0.12 -19.33 -20.60
CA LEU A 140 -1.35 -18.71 -20.06
C LEU A 140 -1.93 -19.50 -18.88
N ALA A 141 -1.92 -20.83 -18.97
CA ALA A 141 -2.31 -21.70 -17.86
C ALA A 141 -1.41 -21.48 -16.63
N GLY A 142 -0.10 -21.33 -16.85
CA GLY A 142 0.86 -20.98 -15.81
C GLY A 142 0.50 -19.67 -15.10
N TYR A 143 0.18 -18.61 -15.86
CA TYR A 143 -0.32 -17.36 -15.28
C TYR A 143 -1.58 -17.55 -14.44
N ALA A 144 -2.57 -18.27 -14.95
CA ALA A 144 -3.83 -18.50 -14.24
C ALA A 144 -3.62 -19.23 -12.90
N GLU A 145 -2.70 -20.20 -12.86
CA GLU A 145 -2.33 -20.92 -11.64
C GLU A 145 -1.64 -20.04 -10.59
N VAL A 146 -0.82 -19.07 -11.04
CA VAL A 146 -0.23 -18.05 -10.17
C VAL A 146 -1.31 -17.10 -9.64
N PHE A 147 -2.19 -16.61 -10.51
CA PHE A 147 -3.27 -15.68 -10.12
C PHE A 147 -4.20 -16.30 -9.08
N ARG A 148 -4.58 -17.57 -9.26
CA ARG A 148 -5.41 -18.28 -8.27
C ARG A 148 -4.75 -18.26 -6.89
N ARG A 149 -3.45 -18.50 -6.82
CA ARG A 149 -2.69 -18.48 -5.55
C ARG A 149 -2.55 -17.08 -4.96
N ASN A 150 -2.44 -16.04 -5.79
CA ASN A 150 -2.47 -14.67 -5.27
C ASN A 150 -3.80 -14.36 -4.56
N VAL A 151 -4.92 -14.82 -5.14
CA VAL A 151 -6.26 -14.70 -4.54
C VAL A 151 -6.36 -15.54 -3.26
N ASP A 152 -5.92 -16.80 -3.30
CA ASP A 152 -5.97 -17.71 -2.14
C ASP A 152 -5.10 -17.20 -0.96
N ALA A 153 -4.00 -16.50 -1.26
CA ALA A 153 -3.10 -15.91 -0.26
C ALA A 153 -3.54 -14.51 0.23
N SER A 154 -4.50 -13.86 -0.45
CA SER A 154 -4.90 -12.48 -0.15
C SER A 154 -5.52 -12.37 1.25
N GLY A 155 -4.93 -11.51 2.09
CA GLY A 155 -5.33 -11.38 3.49
C GLY A 155 -4.98 -12.58 4.38
N ILE A 156 -4.16 -13.52 3.90
CA ILE A 156 -3.64 -14.67 4.66
C ILE A 156 -2.17 -14.45 5.00
N VAL A 157 -1.33 -14.22 3.98
CA VAL A 157 0.09 -13.88 4.12
C VAL A 157 0.38 -12.63 3.29
N PRO A 158 1.19 -11.67 3.80
CA PRO A 158 1.53 -10.49 3.02
C PRO A 158 2.22 -10.84 1.71
N GLN A 159 1.79 -10.20 0.62
CA GLN A 159 2.32 -10.37 -0.72
C GLN A 159 2.91 -9.04 -1.21
N ILE A 160 4.21 -9.01 -1.50
CA ILE A 160 4.90 -7.80 -1.97
C ILE A 160 5.48 -8.07 -3.36
N SER A 161 5.19 -7.18 -4.31
CA SER A 161 5.79 -7.21 -5.64
C SER A 161 6.77 -6.05 -5.82
N VAL A 162 7.94 -6.36 -6.37
CA VAL A 162 8.97 -5.38 -6.72
C VAL A 162 9.24 -5.50 -8.20
N ILE A 163 8.90 -4.48 -8.96
CA ILE A 163 9.08 -4.42 -10.40
C ILE A 163 10.44 -3.79 -10.67
N MET A 164 11.37 -4.62 -11.11
CA MET A 164 12.79 -4.27 -11.29
C MET A 164 13.20 -4.45 -12.76
N GLY A 165 12.24 -4.36 -13.66
CA GLY A 165 12.41 -4.63 -15.08
C GLY A 165 11.11 -4.49 -15.87
N PRO A 166 11.07 -5.01 -17.09
CA PRO A 166 9.84 -5.13 -17.86
C PRO A 166 8.82 -6.02 -17.11
N CYS A 167 7.55 -5.69 -17.26
CA CYS A 167 6.43 -6.53 -16.81
C CYS A 167 5.25 -6.27 -17.75
N ALA A 168 5.07 -7.10 -18.77
CA ALA A 168 4.13 -6.84 -19.86
C ALA A 168 3.06 -7.94 -20.01
N GLY A 169 1.89 -7.56 -20.50
CA GLY A 169 0.81 -8.51 -20.81
C GLY A 169 0.25 -9.16 -19.55
N GLY A 170 0.18 -10.49 -19.54
CA GLY A 170 -0.32 -11.25 -18.39
C GLY A 170 0.49 -11.04 -17.10
N ALA A 171 1.77 -10.67 -17.21
CA ALA A 171 2.65 -10.52 -16.05
C ALA A 171 2.17 -9.47 -15.05
N VAL A 172 1.42 -8.45 -15.50
CA VAL A 172 1.00 -7.33 -14.64
C VAL A 172 -0.08 -7.70 -13.63
N TYR A 173 -0.84 -8.77 -13.90
CA TYR A 173 -2.01 -9.10 -13.08
C TYR A 173 -1.65 -9.77 -11.75
N SER A 174 -0.53 -10.49 -11.68
CA SER A 174 -0.08 -11.05 -10.40
C SER A 174 0.30 -9.92 -9.42
N PRO A 175 1.19 -8.96 -9.77
CA PRO A 175 1.44 -7.79 -8.92
C PRO A 175 0.18 -7.01 -8.56
N ALA A 176 -0.74 -6.81 -9.51
CA ALA A 176 -2.00 -6.11 -9.25
C ALA A 176 -2.87 -6.77 -8.16
N MET A 177 -2.71 -8.08 -7.92
CA MET A 177 -3.41 -8.84 -6.88
C MET A 177 -2.62 -8.96 -5.58
N THR A 178 -1.33 -8.58 -5.55
CA THR A 178 -0.52 -8.50 -4.33
C THR A 178 -0.85 -7.25 -3.52
N ASP A 179 -0.40 -7.19 -2.26
CA ASP A 179 -0.76 -6.12 -1.33
C ASP A 179 -0.05 -4.80 -1.66
N PHE A 180 1.24 -4.87 -2.00
CA PHE A 180 2.06 -3.71 -2.35
C PHE A 180 2.87 -3.93 -3.63
N ILE A 181 3.00 -2.87 -4.44
CA ILE A 181 3.79 -2.84 -5.67
C ILE A 181 4.80 -1.70 -5.58
N PHE A 182 6.08 -2.04 -5.54
CA PHE A 182 7.18 -1.07 -5.66
C PHE A 182 7.84 -1.16 -7.03
N MET A 183 8.29 -0.04 -7.56
CA MET A 183 8.92 0.03 -8.88
C MET A 183 10.30 0.68 -8.79
N VAL A 184 11.22 0.29 -9.68
CA VAL A 184 12.52 0.97 -9.82
C VAL A 184 12.44 1.99 -10.95
N ARG A 185 12.79 3.25 -10.68
CA ARG A 185 12.76 4.34 -11.66
C ARG A 185 13.67 4.02 -12.84
N ASP A 186 13.21 4.37 -14.04
CA ASP A 186 13.94 4.31 -15.31
C ASP A 186 14.39 2.92 -15.78
N SER A 187 14.33 1.88 -14.93
CA SER A 187 14.69 0.50 -15.27
C SER A 187 13.50 -0.47 -15.26
N SER A 188 12.34 -0.02 -14.79
CA SER A 188 11.12 -0.83 -14.68
C SER A 188 9.89 -0.19 -15.33
N TYR A 189 8.99 -1.02 -15.84
CA TYR A 189 7.70 -0.57 -16.38
C TYR A 189 6.66 -1.69 -16.39
N MET A 190 5.38 -1.31 -16.37
CA MET A 190 4.24 -2.23 -16.44
C MET A 190 3.19 -1.78 -17.46
N PHE A 191 2.66 -2.70 -18.27
CA PHE A 191 1.46 -2.44 -19.07
C PHE A 191 0.81 -3.73 -19.56
N VAL A 192 -0.51 -3.70 -19.74
CA VAL A 192 -1.24 -4.82 -20.35
C VAL A 192 -0.89 -4.93 -21.83
N THR A 193 -0.83 -3.79 -22.53
CA THR A 193 -0.61 -3.74 -23.99
C THR A 193 0.59 -2.85 -24.27
N GLY A 194 1.57 -3.36 -25.02
CA GLY A 194 2.80 -2.61 -25.30
C GLY A 194 2.61 -1.45 -26.28
N PRO A 195 3.55 -0.50 -26.31
CA PRO A 195 3.46 0.71 -27.14
C PRO A 195 3.25 0.45 -28.63
N ASP A 196 3.87 -0.60 -29.18
CA ASP A 196 3.72 -0.96 -30.60
C ASP A 196 2.28 -1.33 -30.97
N VAL A 197 1.57 -2.00 -30.05
CA VAL A 197 0.17 -2.37 -30.24
C VAL A 197 -0.74 -1.16 -30.03
N VAL A 198 -0.44 -0.30 -29.04
CA VAL A 198 -1.15 0.97 -28.84
C VAL A 198 -1.10 1.82 -30.11
N LYS A 199 0.09 1.96 -30.72
CA LYS A 199 0.28 2.70 -31.96
C LYS A 199 -0.54 2.13 -33.13
N THR A 200 -0.52 0.82 -33.31
CA THR A 200 -1.23 0.20 -34.45
C THR A 200 -2.75 0.26 -34.31
N VAL A 201 -3.29 0.23 -33.08
CA VAL A 201 -4.75 0.22 -32.84
C VAL A 201 -5.33 1.63 -32.70
N THR A 202 -4.61 2.54 -32.05
CA THR A 202 -5.13 3.87 -31.66
C THR A 202 -4.46 5.03 -32.40
N ASN A 203 -3.35 4.78 -33.11
CA ASN A 203 -2.43 5.78 -33.66
C ASN A 203 -1.73 6.66 -32.61
N GLU A 204 -1.87 6.35 -31.32
CA GLU A 204 -1.13 7.01 -30.26
C GLU A 204 0.33 6.54 -30.24
N ILE A 205 1.27 7.49 -30.29
CA ILE A 205 2.71 7.22 -30.21
C ILE A 205 3.16 7.59 -28.80
N VAL A 206 3.59 6.57 -28.06
CA VAL A 206 4.01 6.70 -26.66
C VAL A 206 5.22 5.79 -26.43
N THR A 207 6.14 6.18 -25.55
CA THR A 207 7.26 5.33 -25.14
C THR A 207 6.84 4.36 -24.03
N ALA A 208 7.65 3.32 -23.76
CA ALA A 208 7.38 2.39 -22.64
C ALA A 208 7.35 3.12 -21.27
N GLU A 209 8.24 4.09 -21.07
CA GLU A 209 8.31 4.89 -19.84
C GLU A 209 7.09 5.80 -19.69
N GLU A 210 6.65 6.46 -20.76
CA GLU A 210 5.45 7.30 -20.71
C GLU A 210 4.18 6.46 -20.46
N LEU A 211 4.08 5.30 -21.11
CA LEU A 211 2.92 4.42 -21.02
C LEU A 211 2.79 3.76 -19.64
N GLY A 212 3.90 3.27 -19.09
CA GLY A 212 3.89 2.38 -17.94
C GLY A 212 5.12 2.46 -17.04
N GLY A 213 5.88 3.54 -17.13
CA GLY A 213 7.02 3.77 -16.25
C GLY A 213 6.62 3.97 -14.78
N ALA A 214 7.61 3.89 -13.89
CA ALA A 214 7.40 4.01 -12.45
C ALA A 214 6.69 5.32 -12.07
N SER A 215 7.01 6.43 -12.74
CA SER A 215 6.36 7.73 -12.53
C SER A 215 4.86 7.71 -12.88
N THR A 216 4.50 7.08 -14.00
CA THR A 216 3.10 6.94 -14.43
C THR A 216 2.29 6.13 -13.41
N HIS A 217 2.86 5.05 -12.87
CA HIS A 217 2.16 4.20 -11.90
C HIS A 217 2.08 4.75 -10.48
N THR A 218 3.07 5.52 -10.04
CA THR A 218 3.09 6.14 -8.70
C THR A 218 2.35 7.47 -8.60
N ARG A 219 2.01 8.11 -9.73
CA ARG A 219 1.38 9.45 -9.73
C ARG A 219 0.02 9.51 -10.42
N LYS A 220 -0.20 8.71 -11.46
CA LYS A 220 -1.41 8.82 -12.31
C LYS A 220 -2.34 7.63 -12.15
N SER A 221 -1.85 6.41 -12.35
CA SER A 221 -2.73 5.25 -12.50
C SER A 221 -3.11 4.55 -11.20
N SER A 222 -2.57 4.98 -10.05
CA SER A 222 -2.81 4.38 -8.70
C SER A 222 -2.28 2.96 -8.49
N VAL A 223 -1.46 2.44 -9.42
CA VAL A 223 -1.04 1.03 -9.41
C VAL A 223 0.11 0.80 -8.42
N ALA A 224 1.12 1.67 -8.40
CA ALA A 224 2.32 1.47 -7.61
C ALA A 224 2.30 2.29 -6.31
N ASP A 225 2.81 1.68 -5.25
CA ASP A 225 2.82 2.21 -3.89
C ASP A 225 4.07 3.04 -3.58
N GLY A 226 5.13 2.85 -4.35
CA GLY A 226 6.36 3.63 -4.28
C GLY A 226 7.25 3.41 -5.50
N ALA A 227 8.17 4.34 -5.73
CA ALA A 227 9.19 4.20 -6.75
C ALA A 227 10.54 4.64 -6.20
N TYR A 228 11.56 3.82 -6.40
CA TYR A 228 12.90 3.98 -5.86
C TYR A 228 13.94 4.10 -6.97
N GLU A 229 15.07 4.70 -6.64
CA GLU A 229 16.05 5.21 -7.59
C GLU A 229 16.89 4.09 -8.21
N ASN A 230 17.02 2.95 -7.51
CA ASN A 230 17.73 1.77 -8.01
C ASN A 230 17.30 0.50 -7.28
N ASP A 231 17.78 -0.64 -7.77
CA ASP A 231 17.50 -1.97 -7.25
C ASP A 231 17.86 -2.11 -5.75
N VAL A 232 18.99 -1.57 -5.31
CA VAL A 232 19.47 -1.71 -3.92
C VAL A 232 18.54 -0.98 -2.95
N ILE A 233 18.25 0.30 -3.22
CA ILE A 233 17.35 1.11 -2.39
C ILE A 233 15.95 0.49 -2.34
N ALA A 234 15.45 -0.02 -3.47
CA ALA A 234 14.15 -0.68 -3.50
C ALA A 234 14.10 -1.89 -2.56
N LEU A 235 15.15 -2.72 -2.55
CA LEU A 235 15.21 -3.92 -1.71
C LEU A 235 15.42 -3.57 -0.23
N GLU A 236 16.20 -2.53 0.09
CA GLU A 236 16.35 -2.03 1.46
C GLU A 236 15.03 -1.50 2.02
N GLU A 237 14.26 -0.74 1.24
CA GLU A 237 12.96 -0.23 1.67
C GLU A 237 11.90 -1.35 1.75
N VAL A 238 12.00 -2.40 0.94
CA VAL A 238 11.18 -3.61 1.09
C VAL A 238 11.49 -4.33 2.40
N ARG A 239 12.78 -4.43 2.80
CA ARG A 239 13.15 -4.94 4.13
C ARG A 239 12.56 -4.07 5.24
N ARG A 240 12.61 -2.74 5.09
CA ARG A 240 12.02 -1.79 6.04
C ARG A 240 10.50 -1.97 6.16
N LEU A 241 9.78 -2.12 5.05
CA LEU A 241 8.34 -2.43 5.07
C LEU A 241 8.08 -3.77 5.78
N PHE A 242 8.82 -4.81 5.42
CA PHE A 242 8.66 -6.15 5.99
C PHE A 242 8.74 -6.16 7.53
N ASP A 243 9.56 -5.28 8.11
CA ASP A 243 9.66 -5.11 9.57
C ASP A 243 8.41 -4.53 10.23
N PHE A 244 7.55 -3.83 9.50
CA PHE A 244 6.26 -3.36 10.03
C PHE A 244 5.18 -4.45 9.99
N LEU A 245 5.26 -5.39 9.05
CA LEU A 245 4.18 -6.32 8.77
C LEU A 245 4.25 -7.55 9.70
N PRO A 246 3.12 -8.14 10.13
CA PRO A 246 3.12 -9.50 10.67
C PRO A 246 3.47 -10.52 9.57
N LEU A 247 3.78 -11.76 9.95
CA LEU A 247 4.09 -12.80 8.94
C LEU A 247 2.82 -13.36 8.27
N ASN A 248 1.68 -13.29 8.95
CA ASN A 248 0.38 -13.76 8.47
C ASN A 248 -0.74 -13.13 9.29
N ASN A 249 -1.99 -13.36 8.89
CA ASN A 249 -3.19 -12.78 9.51
C ASN A 249 -3.55 -13.31 10.92
N THR A 250 -2.92 -14.39 11.38
CA THR A 250 -3.15 -14.94 12.74
C THR A 250 -2.22 -14.34 13.78
N GLN A 251 -1.16 -13.66 13.34
CA GLN A 251 -0.19 -13.00 14.21
C GLN A 251 -0.52 -11.52 14.34
N LYS A 252 -0.26 -10.97 15.52
CA LYS A 252 -0.24 -9.52 15.71
C LYS A 252 1.02 -8.93 15.03
N PRO A 253 1.01 -7.63 14.71
CA PRO A 253 2.19 -6.97 14.17
C PRO A 253 3.40 -7.12 15.10
N PRO A 254 4.63 -7.18 14.54
CA PRO A 254 5.85 -7.35 15.33
C PRO A 254 6.04 -6.16 16.29
N VAL A 255 6.55 -6.47 17.48
CA VAL A 255 6.95 -5.47 18.47
C VAL A 255 8.48 -5.44 18.52
N ARG A 256 9.07 -4.25 18.35
CA ARG A 256 10.51 -4.03 18.48
C ARG A 256 10.84 -3.22 19.74
N PRO A 257 12.07 -3.33 20.27
CA PRO A 257 12.60 -2.31 21.17
C PRO A 257 12.46 -0.93 20.53
N PHE A 258 12.03 0.05 21.32
CA PHE A 258 11.84 1.42 20.89
C PHE A 258 12.53 2.35 21.88
N HIS A 259 13.04 3.48 21.40
CA HIS A 259 13.80 4.45 22.18
C HIS A 259 13.06 5.80 22.22
N ASP A 260 11.80 5.76 22.64
CA ASP A 260 10.93 6.92 22.78
C ASP A 260 10.10 6.79 24.08
N ASP A 261 9.55 7.89 24.61
CA ASP A 261 8.68 7.88 25.80
C ASP A 261 7.21 7.97 25.35
N PRO A 262 6.35 6.97 25.67
CA PRO A 262 4.93 7.06 25.37
C PRO A 262 4.23 8.21 26.09
N ASN A 263 4.81 8.77 27.15
CA ASN A 263 4.24 9.90 27.90
C ASN A 263 4.77 11.27 27.46
N ARG A 264 5.66 11.37 26.45
CA ARG A 264 6.20 12.66 26.04
C ARG A 264 5.09 13.60 25.57
N LEU A 265 5.30 14.89 25.84
CA LEU A 265 4.43 15.97 25.40
C LEU A 265 5.11 16.77 24.29
N GLU A 266 4.37 17.10 23.25
CA GLU A 266 4.86 17.83 22.08
C GLU A 266 4.31 19.25 22.05
N ALA A 267 4.94 20.17 22.79
CA ALA A 267 4.46 21.55 22.92
C ALA A 267 4.27 22.26 21.56
N ARG A 268 5.08 21.92 20.54
CA ARG A 268 4.94 22.46 19.18
C ARG A 268 3.59 22.17 18.51
N LEU A 269 2.86 21.14 18.94
CA LEU A 269 1.55 20.81 18.39
C LEU A 269 0.48 21.84 18.77
N ASP A 270 0.67 22.57 19.87
CA ASP A 270 -0.28 23.61 20.30
C ASP A 270 -0.36 24.79 19.31
N THR A 271 0.63 24.92 18.43
CA THR A 271 0.70 25.97 17.39
C THR A 271 0.68 25.41 15.96
N LEU A 272 0.42 24.11 15.78
CA LEU A 272 0.44 23.50 14.44
C LEU A 272 -0.70 24.01 13.56
N ILE A 273 -1.89 24.18 14.15
CA ILE A 273 -3.07 24.66 13.44
C ILE A 273 -2.98 26.18 13.28
N PRO A 274 -2.99 26.73 12.06
CA PRO A 274 -3.01 28.17 11.86
C PRO A 274 -4.31 28.80 12.38
N ASP A 275 -4.24 30.00 12.95
CA ASP A 275 -5.42 30.76 13.40
C ASP A 275 -6.45 31.00 12.29
N SER A 276 -5.99 31.10 11.04
CA SER A 276 -6.84 31.30 9.87
C SER A 276 -7.32 29.94 9.34
N SER A 277 -8.63 29.72 9.33
CA SER A 277 -9.26 28.48 8.84
C SER A 277 -8.99 28.18 7.36
N THR A 278 -8.60 29.20 6.57
CA THR A 278 -8.24 29.10 5.15
C THR A 278 -6.76 28.76 4.91
N LYS A 279 -5.89 28.85 5.93
CA LYS A 279 -4.46 28.51 5.78
C LYS A 279 -4.26 27.00 5.97
N PRO A 280 -3.53 26.33 5.07
CA PRO A 280 -3.14 24.93 5.24
C PRO A 280 -1.95 24.79 6.19
N TYR A 281 -1.68 23.56 6.62
CA TYR A 281 -0.47 23.13 7.33
C TYR A 281 -0.14 21.71 6.87
N ASP A 282 1.10 21.26 7.11
CA ASP A 282 1.50 19.89 6.75
C ASP A 282 1.07 18.90 7.84
N MET A 283 0.11 18.03 7.52
CA MET A 283 -0.32 16.97 8.43
C MET A 283 0.80 15.97 8.75
N LYS A 284 1.83 15.85 7.90
CA LYS A 284 2.98 14.98 8.19
C LYS A 284 3.76 15.43 9.42
N GLU A 285 3.77 16.72 9.76
CA GLU A 285 4.39 17.20 10.99
C GLU A 285 3.74 16.57 12.23
N LEU A 286 2.40 16.42 12.23
CA LEU A 286 1.69 15.73 13.29
C LEU A 286 2.01 14.24 13.29
N ILE A 287 1.99 13.58 12.12
CA ILE A 287 2.30 12.14 12.02
C ILE A 287 3.68 11.85 12.62
N LEU A 288 4.71 12.60 12.21
CA LEU A 288 6.08 12.46 12.70
C LEU A 288 6.19 12.80 14.19
N ALA A 289 5.43 13.79 14.68
CA ALA A 289 5.39 14.10 16.11
C ALA A 289 4.72 13.00 16.94
N LEU A 290 3.80 12.21 16.38
CA LEU A 290 3.13 11.11 17.08
C LEU A 290 3.92 9.80 17.02
N ALA A 291 4.59 9.53 15.90
CA ALA A 291 5.37 8.33 15.66
C ALA A 291 6.53 8.18 16.67
N ASP A 292 6.82 6.94 17.05
CA ASP A 292 8.08 6.61 17.73
C ASP A 292 9.25 7.04 16.84
N GLU A 293 10.21 7.77 17.43
CA GLU A 293 11.46 8.17 16.76
C GLU A 293 11.27 9.04 15.50
N GLY A 294 10.04 9.53 15.26
CA GLY A 294 9.69 10.24 14.03
C GLY A 294 9.75 9.37 12.77
N ASP A 295 9.64 8.04 12.91
CA ASP A 295 9.73 7.10 11.80
C ASP A 295 8.35 6.89 11.13
N PHE A 296 8.25 7.28 9.86
CA PHE A 296 7.06 7.10 9.03
C PHE A 296 7.43 6.47 7.68
N PHE A 297 6.79 5.34 7.37
CA PHE A 297 6.87 4.67 6.06
C PHE A 297 5.61 4.97 5.26
N GLU A 298 5.68 5.96 4.37
CA GLU A 298 4.53 6.41 3.60
C GLU A 298 4.23 5.49 2.41
N ILE A 299 2.96 5.19 2.21
CA ILE A 299 2.44 4.38 1.09
C ILE A 299 1.71 5.30 0.11
N GLN A 300 2.01 5.14 -1.18
CA GLN A 300 1.48 5.96 -2.27
C GLN A 300 1.72 7.46 -2.04
N ALA A 301 2.92 7.83 -1.57
CA ALA A 301 3.28 9.23 -1.26
C ALA A 301 3.05 10.19 -2.45
N GLU A 302 3.19 9.69 -3.67
CA GLU A 302 3.10 10.47 -4.90
C GLU A 302 1.71 10.46 -5.58
N PHE A 303 0.75 9.68 -5.06
CA PHE A 303 -0.61 9.55 -5.57
C PHE A 303 -1.66 10.02 -4.56
N ALA A 304 -2.72 10.68 -5.03
CA ALA A 304 -3.81 11.22 -4.21
C ALA A 304 -3.31 11.95 -2.96
N LYS A 305 -2.44 12.95 -3.16
CA LYS A 305 -1.70 13.64 -2.09
C LYS A 305 -2.58 14.40 -1.09
N ASN A 306 -3.87 14.54 -1.35
CA ASN A 306 -4.90 15.05 -0.44
C ASN A 306 -5.22 14.09 0.73
N ILE A 307 -4.76 12.84 0.67
CA ILE A 307 -4.77 11.89 1.79
C ILE A 307 -3.41 11.20 1.94
N ILE A 308 -2.99 10.99 3.18
CA ILE A 308 -1.74 10.34 3.56
C ILE A 308 -2.09 8.97 4.14
N THR A 309 -1.34 7.96 3.72
CA THR A 309 -1.41 6.60 4.25
C THR A 309 -0.01 6.08 4.52
N GLY A 310 0.19 5.31 5.57
CA GLY A 310 1.49 4.70 5.82
C GLY A 310 1.61 4.09 7.21
N PHE A 311 2.78 3.56 7.53
CA PHE A 311 3.04 2.86 8.78
C PHE A 311 3.92 3.69 9.70
N VAL A 312 3.56 3.70 10.99
CA VAL A 312 4.40 4.19 12.10
C VAL A 312 4.50 3.11 13.16
N ARG A 313 5.29 3.36 14.20
CA ARG A 313 5.20 2.60 15.45
C ARG A 313 4.75 3.48 16.60
N ILE A 314 4.03 2.88 17.54
CA ILE A 314 3.67 3.46 18.84
C ILE A 314 3.94 2.39 19.91
N GLU A 315 4.82 2.71 20.86
CA GLU A 315 5.37 1.74 21.83
C GLU A 315 5.99 0.50 21.14
N GLY A 316 6.69 0.72 20.03
CA GLY A 316 7.38 -0.33 19.27
C GLY A 316 6.46 -1.26 18.47
N SER A 317 5.13 -1.07 18.50
CA SER A 317 4.15 -1.84 17.72
C SER A 317 3.70 -1.05 16.48
N THR A 318 3.55 -1.73 15.35
CA THR A 318 3.05 -1.13 14.10
C THR A 318 1.64 -0.56 14.25
N VAL A 319 1.43 0.63 13.69
CA VAL A 319 0.13 1.29 13.54
C VAL A 319 0.03 1.84 12.11
N GLY A 320 -1.08 1.56 11.43
CA GLY A 320 -1.42 2.18 10.16
C GLY A 320 -1.99 3.57 10.38
N VAL A 321 -1.56 4.56 9.62
CA VAL A 321 -2.04 5.94 9.70
C VAL A 321 -2.81 6.30 8.45
N VAL A 322 -3.98 6.92 8.62
CA VAL A 322 -4.76 7.56 7.54
C VAL A 322 -5.01 9.01 7.94
N ALA A 323 -4.60 9.96 7.11
CA ALA A 323 -4.69 11.37 7.48
C ALA A 323 -5.03 12.27 6.29
N ASN A 324 -5.93 13.24 6.48
CA ASN A 324 -6.18 14.26 5.47
C ASN A 324 -4.96 15.19 5.33
N GLN A 325 -4.69 15.71 4.12
CA GLN A 325 -3.59 16.64 3.88
C GLN A 325 -4.11 18.02 3.44
N PRO A 326 -4.21 19.01 4.36
CA PRO A 326 -4.70 20.34 4.05
C PRO A 326 -3.92 21.08 2.96
N MET A 327 -2.63 20.77 2.76
CA MET A 327 -1.81 21.39 1.71
C MET A 327 -2.22 21.01 0.28
N VAL A 328 -3.01 19.95 0.11
CA VAL A 328 -3.42 19.46 -1.22
C VAL A 328 -4.94 19.36 -1.27
N LEU A 329 -5.54 20.09 -2.21
CA LEU A 329 -7.00 20.16 -2.37
C LEU A 329 -7.75 20.44 -1.05
N ALA A 330 -7.14 21.22 -0.15
CA ALA A 330 -7.66 21.54 1.18
C ALA A 330 -8.01 20.32 2.06
N GLY A 331 -7.43 19.15 1.78
CA GLY A 331 -7.72 17.90 2.51
C GLY A 331 -9.03 17.21 2.12
N CYS A 332 -9.69 17.65 1.04
CA CYS A 332 -10.93 17.03 0.56
C CYS A 332 -10.76 15.54 0.24
N LEU A 333 -11.81 14.75 0.48
CA LEU A 333 -11.93 13.41 -0.09
C LEU A 333 -12.37 13.48 -1.55
N ASP A 334 -11.91 12.55 -2.36
CA ASP A 334 -12.25 12.40 -3.77
C ASP A 334 -12.17 10.94 -4.19
N ILE A 335 -12.40 10.63 -5.47
CA ILE A 335 -12.34 9.26 -6.00
C ILE A 335 -11.00 8.58 -5.64
N ASP A 336 -9.89 9.26 -5.88
CA ASP A 336 -8.55 8.66 -5.79
C ASP A 336 -8.09 8.50 -4.34
N SER A 337 -8.28 9.51 -3.50
CA SER A 337 -8.00 9.40 -2.06
C SER A 337 -8.87 8.34 -1.38
N SER A 338 -10.14 8.22 -1.77
CA SER A 338 -11.03 7.20 -1.23
C SER A 338 -10.57 5.79 -1.61
N ARG A 339 -10.12 5.59 -2.85
CA ARG A 339 -9.56 4.30 -3.31
C ARG A 339 -8.25 3.95 -2.59
N LYS A 340 -7.33 4.92 -2.48
CA LYS A 340 -6.05 4.79 -1.77
C LYS A 340 -6.26 4.38 -0.31
N ALA A 341 -7.03 5.18 0.44
CA ALA A 341 -7.24 4.93 1.86
C ALA A 341 -8.07 3.66 2.12
N ALA A 342 -9.08 3.36 1.29
CA ALA A 342 -9.90 2.16 1.49
C ALA A 342 -9.07 0.87 1.39
N ARG A 343 -8.18 0.76 0.40
CA ARG A 343 -7.31 -0.42 0.25
C ARG A 343 -6.35 -0.54 1.44
N PHE A 344 -5.77 0.57 1.88
CA PHE A 344 -4.86 0.60 3.04
C PHE A 344 -5.55 0.19 4.34
N VAL A 345 -6.76 0.69 4.61
CA VAL A 345 -7.56 0.30 5.79
C VAL A 345 -7.86 -1.20 5.79
N ARG A 346 -8.30 -1.75 4.65
CA ARG A 346 -8.58 -3.20 4.55
C ARG A 346 -7.33 -4.05 4.73
N PHE A 347 -6.18 -3.62 4.19
CA PHE A 347 -4.91 -4.29 4.43
C PHE A 347 -4.57 -4.31 5.92
N CYS A 348 -4.66 -3.14 6.58
CA CYS A 348 -4.36 -3.05 8.01
C CYS A 348 -5.26 -3.98 8.83
N ASP A 349 -6.57 -3.99 8.54
CA ASP A 349 -7.52 -4.86 9.22
C ASP A 349 -7.23 -6.35 9.01
N ALA A 350 -6.99 -6.77 7.75
CA ALA A 350 -6.71 -8.16 7.41
C ALA A 350 -5.46 -8.71 8.14
N TYR A 351 -4.51 -7.85 8.46
CA TYR A 351 -3.26 -8.21 9.14
C TYR A 351 -3.19 -7.71 10.58
N SER A 352 -4.34 -7.48 11.23
CA SER A 352 -4.39 -7.11 12.65
C SER A 352 -3.58 -5.85 13.04
N ILE A 353 -3.38 -4.93 12.10
CA ILE A 353 -2.67 -3.67 12.31
C ILE A 353 -3.68 -2.61 12.80
N PRO A 354 -3.51 -2.03 14.00
CA PRO A 354 -4.32 -0.92 14.49
C PRO A 354 -4.27 0.29 13.56
N ILE A 355 -5.35 1.09 13.53
CA ILE A 355 -5.49 2.24 12.64
C ILE A 355 -5.63 3.52 13.45
N LEU A 356 -4.76 4.50 13.16
CA LEU A 356 -4.83 5.87 13.62
C LEU A 356 -5.34 6.77 12.50
N THR A 357 -6.45 7.47 12.73
CA THR A 357 -7.05 8.39 11.75
C THR A 357 -6.92 9.83 12.21
N LEU A 358 -6.30 10.69 11.39
CA LEU A 358 -6.12 12.12 11.69
C LEU A 358 -6.97 12.97 10.74
N VAL A 359 -7.90 13.75 11.30
CA VAL A 359 -9.00 14.35 10.54
C VAL A 359 -8.89 15.86 10.45
N ASP A 360 -8.78 16.35 9.21
CA ASP A 360 -8.99 17.75 8.80
C ASP A 360 -9.58 17.77 7.39
N VAL A 361 -10.87 17.51 7.28
CA VAL A 361 -11.60 17.33 6.03
C VAL A 361 -12.80 18.28 5.93
N PRO A 362 -12.85 19.15 4.90
CA PRO A 362 -13.98 20.05 4.70
C PRO A 362 -15.16 19.39 3.96
N GLY A 363 -14.97 18.20 3.39
CA GLY A 363 -15.98 17.49 2.60
C GLY A 363 -15.36 16.68 1.46
N PHE A 364 -16.20 16.28 0.51
CA PHE A 364 -15.77 15.72 -0.76
C PHE A 364 -15.50 16.82 -1.80
N LEU A 365 -14.59 16.56 -2.73
CA LEU A 365 -14.29 17.46 -3.85
C LEU A 365 -15.53 17.57 -4.76
N PRO A 366 -16.10 18.76 -4.96
CA PRO A 366 -17.24 18.93 -5.86
C PRO A 366 -16.79 18.95 -7.33
N GLY A 367 -17.69 18.56 -8.23
CA GLY A 367 -17.52 18.74 -9.67
C GLY A 367 -18.11 17.60 -10.51
N THR A 368 -18.54 17.92 -11.73
CA THR A 368 -19.14 16.92 -12.65
C THR A 368 -18.21 15.76 -12.97
N ALA A 369 -16.89 16.00 -13.01
CA ALA A 369 -15.90 14.93 -13.20
C ALA A 369 -15.91 13.90 -12.07
N GLN A 370 -16.13 14.32 -10.82
CA GLN A 370 -16.25 13.41 -9.67
C GLN A 370 -17.56 12.63 -9.73
N GLU A 371 -18.67 13.31 -10.05
CA GLU A 371 -19.97 12.65 -10.17
C GLU A 371 -20.00 11.62 -11.30
N TYR A 372 -19.54 11.99 -12.50
CA TYR A 372 -19.48 11.08 -13.66
C TYR A 372 -18.44 9.98 -13.48
N GLY A 373 -17.35 10.28 -12.76
CA GLY A 373 -16.36 9.31 -12.33
C GLY A 373 -16.86 8.35 -11.24
N GLY A 374 -18.07 8.53 -10.71
CA GLY A 374 -18.67 7.60 -9.75
C GLY A 374 -18.19 7.78 -8.32
N VAL A 375 -17.95 9.02 -7.87
CA VAL A 375 -17.54 9.35 -6.49
C VAL A 375 -18.46 8.71 -5.43
N ILE A 376 -19.74 8.50 -5.72
CA ILE A 376 -20.67 7.80 -4.82
C ILE A 376 -20.18 6.39 -4.48
N LYS A 377 -19.75 5.61 -5.48
CA LYS A 377 -19.20 4.26 -5.24
C LYS A 377 -17.80 4.33 -4.66
N HIS A 378 -16.94 5.22 -5.19
CA HIS A 378 -15.55 5.31 -4.75
C HIS A 378 -15.41 5.83 -3.32
N GLY A 379 -16.15 6.86 -2.94
CA GLY A 379 -16.23 7.38 -1.57
C GLY A 379 -16.79 6.34 -0.59
N ALA A 380 -17.80 5.56 -1.02
CA ALA A 380 -18.35 4.48 -0.21
C ALA A 380 -17.34 3.35 0.10
N LYS A 381 -16.26 3.19 -0.69
CA LYS A 381 -15.21 2.20 -0.39
C LYS A 381 -14.52 2.50 0.94
N LEU A 382 -14.20 3.76 1.22
CA LEU A 382 -13.54 4.15 2.46
C LEU A 382 -14.48 4.00 3.66
N LEU A 383 -15.74 4.41 3.50
CA LEU A 383 -16.79 4.17 4.49
C LEU A 383 -16.91 2.68 4.81
N PHE A 384 -16.96 1.85 3.77
CA PHE A 384 -17.07 0.40 3.90
C PHE A 384 -15.86 -0.19 4.63
N ALA A 385 -14.65 0.21 4.24
CA ALA A 385 -13.41 -0.29 4.82
C ALA A 385 -13.35 -0.05 6.34
N TYR A 386 -13.66 1.16 6.81
CA TYR A 386 -13.72 1.44 8.24
C TYR A 386 -14.87 0.72 8.95
N SER A 387 -16.06 0.67 8.32
CA SER A 387 -17.24 0.00 8.89
C SER A 387 -17.10 -1.53 8.97
N GLU A 388 -16.21 -2.10 8.16
CA GLU A 388 -15.85 -3.52 8.17
C GLU A 388 -14.78 -3.84 9.23
N ALA A 389 -13.82 -2.92 9.41
CA ALA A 389 -12.66 -3.13 10.23
C ALA A 389 -13.00 -3.50 11.70
N THR A 390 -12.24 -4.44 12.23
CA THR A 390 -12.35 -4.98 13.58
C THR A 390 -11.12 -4.73 14.43
N VAL A 391 -9.99 -4.33 13.81
CA VAL A 391 -8.79 -3.84 14.51
C VAL A 391 -9.08 -2.62 15.39
N PRO A 392 -8.21 -2.32 16.37
CA PRO A 392 -8.30 -1.07 17.13
C PRO A 392 -8.26 0.16 16.22
N MET A 393 -9.22 1.07 16.39
CA MET A 393 -9.36 2.30 15.62
C MET A 393 -9.40 3.51 16.57
N VAL A 394 -8.42 4.39 16.43
CA VAL A 394 -8.33 5.64 17.19
C VAL A 394 -8.36 6.81 16.22
N THR A 395 -9.22 7.78 16.46
CA THR A 395 -9.38 8.96 15.62
C THR A 395 -9.04 10.21 16.41
N LEU A 396 -8.33 11.14 15.77
CA LEU A 396 -8.06 12.48 16.29
C LEU A 396 -8.49 13.53 15.27
N ILE A 397 -9.51 14.31 15.61
CA ILE A 397 -9.94 15.46 14.81
C ILE A 397 -9.09 16.67 15.21
N THR A 398 -8.31 17.19 14.26
CA THR A 398 -7.41 18.33 14.51
C THR A 398 -8.07 19.67 14.20
N ARG A 399 -8.86 19.73 13.12
CA ARG A 399 -9.57 20.94 12.69
C ARG A 399 -10.92 20.60 12.05
N LYS A 400 -11.06 20.56 10.72
CA LYS A 400 -12.39 20.43 10.10
C LYS A 400 -12.86 18.98 10.08
N ALA A 401 -14.13 18.76 10.37
CA ALA A 401 -14.78 17.49 10.11
C ALA A 401 -16.25 17.75 9.72
N TYR A 402 -16.50 17.88 8.42
CA TYR A 402 -17.83 18.28 7.92
C TYR A 402 -18.55 17.19 7.13
N GLY A 403 -19.86 17.11 7.34
CA GLY A 403 -20.81 16.33 6.54
C GLY A 403 -20.44 14.86 6.41
N GLY A 404 -20.71 14.28 5.24
CA GLY A 404 -20.42 12.86 5.00
C GLY A 404 -18.93 12.51 5.09
N ALA A 405 -18.02 13.47 4.95
CA ALA A 405 -16.60 13.19 5.12
C ALA A 405 -16.22 12.96 6.60
N TYR A 406 -16.89 13.65 7.55
CA TYR A 406 -16.78 13.33 8.98
C TYR A 406 -17.20 11.88 9.24
N ASP A 407 -18.34 11.46 8.68
CA ASP A 407 -18.84 10.10 8.88
C ASP A 407 -17.83 9.06 8.39
N VAL A 408 -17.27 9.28 7.19
CA VAL A 408 -16.32 8.40 6.50
C VAL A 408 -14.97 8.29 7.21
N MET A 409 -14.47 9.38 7.82
CA MET A 409 -13.14 9.41 8.44
C MET A 409 -13.13 8.81 9.86
N ALA A 410 -13.47 7.52 9.96
CA ALA A 410 -13.48 6.75 11.21
C ALA A 410 -14.24 7.45 12.36
N SER A 411 -15.47 7.87 12.08
CA SER A 411 -16.36 8.39 13.11
C SER A 411 -16.77 7.30 14.12
N LYS A 412 -17.19 7.71 15.31
CA LYS A 412 -17.69 6.78 16.34
C LYS A 412 -18.85 5.92 15.84
N HIS A 413 -19.66 6.48 14.94
CA HIS A 413 -20.87 5.86 14.39
C HIS A 413 -20.57 4.62 13.54
N ILE A 414 -19.37 4.52 12.97
CA ILE A 414 -18.97 3.43 12.09
C ILE A 414 -17.98 2.46 12.73
N GLY A 415 -17.76 2.57 14.04
CA GLY A 415 -17.05 1.56 14.83
C GLY A 415 -15.67 1.98 15.36
N ALA A 416 -15.27 3.25 15.23
CA ALA A 416 -14.08 3.74 15.90
C ALA A 416 -14.18 3.57 17.42
N ASP A 417 -13.12 3.05 18.05
CA ASP A 417 -13.13 2.72 19.48
C ASP A 417 -13.03 4.00 20.32
N ILE A 418 -12.10 4.88 19.93
CA ILE A 418 -11.81 6.13 20.63
C ILE A 418 -11.72 7.29 19.62
N ASN A 419 -12.48 8.35 19.87
CA ASN A 419 -12.53 9.57 19.08
C ASN A 419 -12.13 10.76 19.96
N TYR A 420 -10.94 11.29 19.72
CA TYR A 420 -10.44 12.53 20.32
C TYR A 420 -10.68 13.72 19.40
N ALA A 421 -10.76 14.91 19.99
CA ALA A 421 -10.74 16.18 19.25
C ALA A 421 -9.76 17.17 19.89
N TRP A 422 -9.12 17.99 19.07
CA TRP A 422 -8.42 19.20 19.54
C TRP A 422 -9.41 20.33 19.81
N PRO A 423 -9.01 21.38 20.57
CA PRO A 423 -9.87 22.54 20.82
C PRO A 423 -10.22 23.30 19.53
N THR A 424 -9.37 23.19 18.51
CA THR A 424 -9.52 23.76 17.16
C THR A 424 -10.45 22.95 16.27
N ALA A 425 -11.01 21.83 16.74
CA ALA A 425 -11.87 20.99 15.93
C ALA A 425 -13.25 21.63 15.70
N GLU A 426 -13.72 21.57 14.46
CA GLU A 426 -15.01 22.10 14.01
C GLU A 426 -15.81 20.97 13.37
N ILE A 427 -16.87 20.51 14.04
CA ILE A 427 -17.63 19.32 13.65
C ILE A 427 -19.05 19.75 13.30
N ALA A 428 -19.43 19.66 12.03
CA ALA A 428 -20.71 20.19 11.55
C ALA A 428 -21.28 19.42 10.35
N VAL A 429 -22.56 19.61 10.08
CA VAL A 429 -23.24 19.00 8.91
C VAL A 429 -22.68 19.52 7.59
N MET A 430 -22.30 20.79 7.53
CA MET A 430 -21.60 21.43 6.41
C MET A 430 -20.94 22.72 6.91
N GLY A 431 -20.13 23.38 6.07
CA GLY A 431 -19.52 24.66 6.41
C GLY A 431 -20.56 25.73 6.74
N ALA A 432 -20.25 26.60 7.71
CA ALA A 432 -21.20 27.54 8.30
C ALA A 432 -21.93 28.41 7.27
N LYS A 433 -21.20 28.96 6.29
CA LYS A 433 -21.78 29.75 5.19
C LYS A 433 -22.83 28.97 4.40
N GLY A 434 -22.55 27.72 4.05
CA GLY A 434 -23.51 26.89 3.31
C GLY A 434 -24.74 26.54 4.17
N ALA A 435 -24.53 26.27 5.46
CA ALA A 435 -25.61 25.99 6.40
C ALA A 435 -26.56 27.19 6.55
N THR A 436 -26.01 28.41 6.69
CA THR A 436 -26.81 29.62 6.88
C THR A 436 -27.58 30.04 5.62
N GLU A 437 -26.99 29.90 4.44
CA GLU A 437 -27.68 30.15 3.17
C GLU A 437 -28.89 29.23 2.97
N ILE A 438 -28.85 28.01 3.51
CA ILE A 438 -29.97 27.05 3.46
C ILE A 438 -31.01 27.37 4.55
N LEU A 439 -30.58 27.53 5.80
CA LEU A 439 -31.47 27.76 6.95
C LEU A 439 -32.20 29.11 6.87
N TYR A 440 -31.49 30.15 6.43
CA TYR A 440 -31.98 31.52 6.37
C TYR A 440 -32.16 32.01 4.93
N ARG A 441 -32.64 31.12 4.04
CA ARG A 441 -32.85 31.43 2.61
C ARG A 441 -33.67 32.70 2.37
N SER A 442 -34.65 32.98 3.25
CA SER A 442 -35.47 34.21 3.19
C SER A 442 -34.71 35.48 3.56
N GLU A 443 -33.56 35.36 4.23
CA GLU A 443 -32.72 36.48 4.68
C GLU A 443 -31.55 36.77 3.72
N LEU A 444 -31.39 36.00 2.61
CA LEU A 444 -30.27 36.12 1.66
C LEU A 444 -30.12 37.51 1.00
N GLY A 445 -31.21 38.27 0.90
CA GLY A 445 -31.19 39.64 0.36
C GLY A 445 -30.55 40.66 1.30
N ASP A 446 -30.21 40.27 2.53
CA ASP A 446 -29.66 41.13 3.57
C ASP A 446 -28.27 40.60 4.01
N PRO A 447 -27.18 41.14 3.41
CA PRO A 447 -25.83 40.66 3.67
C PRO A 447 -25.41 40.75 5.14
N GLU A 448 -25.88 41.77 5.87
CA GLU A 448 -25.55 41.95 7.28
C GLU A 448 -26.20 40.87 8.14
N LYS A 449 -27.46 40.52 7.88
CA LYS A 449 -28.13 39.40 8.55
C LYS A 449 -27.43 38.08 8.27
N ILE A 450 -27.11 37.77 7.03
CA ILE A 450 -26.44 36.51 6.70
C ILE A 450 -25.06 36.43 7.36
N ALA A 451 -24.30 37.53 7.39
CA ALA A 451 -23.02 37.57 8.10
C ALA A 451 -23.21 37.32 9.61
N ALA A 452 -24.20 37.95 10.24
CA ALA A 452 -24.53 37.73 11.65
C ALA A 452 -24.96 36.29 11.93
N ARG A 453 -25.82 35.70 11.09
CA ARG A 453 -26.23 34.28 11.18
C ARG A 453 -25.05 33.33 11.03
N THR A 454 -24.13 33.63 10.12
CA THR A 454 -22.96 32.78 9.86
C THR A 454 -22.06 32.76 11.09
N LYS A 455 -21.81 33.93 11.69
CA LYS A 455 -21.06 34.04 12.94
C LYS A 455 -21.76 33.33 14.11
N GLU A 456 -23.08 33.48 14.23
CA GLU A 456 -23.90 32.76 15.23
C GLU A 456 -23.77 31.23 15.07
N TYR A 457 -23.80 30.75 13.82
CA TYR A 457 -23.64 29.33 13.51
C TYR A 457 -22.23 28.82 13.83
N GLU A 458 -21.19 29.59 13.49
CA GLU A 458 -19.79 29.27 13.82
C GLU A 458 -19.59 29.16 15.33
N GLU A 459 -20.00 30.18 16.09
CA GLU A 459 -19.88 30.18 17.55
C GLU A 459 -20.60 28.99 18.20
N ARG A 460 -21.78 28.62 17.67
CA ARG A 460 -22.60 27.56 18.24
C ARG A 460 -22.18 26.16 17.83
N PHE A 461 -21.79 25.94 16.58
CA PHE A 461 -21.61 24.60 16.00
C PHE A 461 -20.21 24.31 15.46
N ALA A 462 -19.40 25.32 15.14
CA ALA A 462 -18.01 25.11 14.69
C ALA A 462 -17.07 24.97 15.91
N ASN A 463 -17.36 23.99 16.76
CA ASN A 463 -16.57 23.64 17.94
C ASN A 463 -16.73 22.13 18.24
N PRO A 464 -15.86 21.52 19.05
CA PRO A 464 -15.95 20.09 19.32
C PRO A 464 -16.97 19.76 20.42
N PHE A 465 -17.43 20.75 21.19
CA PHE A 465 -18.18 20.54 22.42
C PHE A 465 -19.60 20.01 22.16
N VAL A 466 -20.26 20.47 21.08
CA VAL A 466 -21.59 19.94 20.71
C VAL A 466 -21.53 18.43 20.44
N ALA A 467 -20.48 17.95 19.79
CA ALA A 467 -20.29 16.53 19.53
C ALA A 467 -19.88 15.77 20.80
N ALA A 468 -19.07 16.37 21.67
CA ALA A 468 -18.68 15.80 22.95
C ALA A 468 -19.86 15.65 23.93
N GLU A 469 -20.77 16.64 24.00
CA GLU A 469 -22.00 16.58 24.80
C GLU A 469 -22.93 15.43 24.38
N ARG A 470 -22.81 14.97 23.13
CA ARG A 470 -23.54 13.81 22.59
C ARG A 470 -22.80 12.48 22.79
N GLY A 471 -21.57 12.51 23.28
CA GLY A 471 -20.69 11.33 23.41
C GLY A 471 -20.12 10.84 22.07
N PHE A 472 -20.17 11.66 21.01
CA PHE A 472 -19.58 11.29 19.70
C PHE A 472 -18.06 11.47 19.71
N ILE A 473 -17.57 12.39 20.54
CA ILE A 473 -16.17 12.59 20.90
C ILE A 473 -16.02 12.16 22.36
N ASP A 474 -15.06 11.27 22.64
CA ASP A 474 -14.83 10.76 24.00
C ASP A 474 -14.15 11.81 24.88
N GLU A 475 -13.28 12.63 24.29
CA GLU A 475 -12.59 13.69 25.01
C GLU A 475 -12.05 14.78 24.07
N VAL A 476 -12.15 16.04 24.50
CA VAL A 476 -11.42 17.16 23.89
C VAL A 476 -10.08 17.29 24.62
N ILE A 477 -8.97 17.12 23.90
CA ILE A 477 -7.62 17.02 24.48
C ILE A 477 -6.73 18.18 24.05
N MET A 478 -5.71 18.50 24.87
CA MET A 478 -4.68 19.44 24.48
C MET A 478 -3.80 18.86 23.36
N PRO A 479 -3.46 19.62 22.30
CA PRO A 479 -2.67 19.12 21.17
C PRO A 479 -1.34 18.48 21.58
N HIS A 480 -0.57 19.12 22.47
CA HIS A 480 0.70 18.57 22.98
C HIS A 480 0.59 17.22 23.67
N SER A 481 -0.61 16.81 24.12
CA SER A 481 -0.83 15.53 24.82
C SER A 481 -1.22 14.37 23.90
N SER A 482 -1.34 14.63 22.59
CA SER A 482 -1.89 13.67 21.62
C SER A 482 -1.16 12.33 21.62
N ARG A 483 0.18 12.31 21.59
CA ARG A 483 0.98 11.08 21.65
C ARG A 483 0.64 10.24 22.87
N ARG A 484 0.66 10.85 24.06
CA ARG A 484 0.33 10.18 25.33
C ARG A 484 -1.07 9.58 25.33
N ARG A 485 -2.05 10.30 24.79
CA ARG A 485 -3.44 9.83 24.70
C ARG A 485 -3.57 8.64 23.74
N ILE A 486 -2.99 8.77 22.55
CA ILE A 486 -3.06 7.74 21.50
C ILE A 486 -2.31 6.46 21.92
N ALA A 487 -1.12 6.58 22.51
CA ALA A 487 -0.36 5.43 23.01
C ALA A 487 -1.17 4.64 24.05
N ARG A 488 -1.76 5.33 25.03
CA ARG A 488 -2.62 4.70 26.05
C ARG A 488 -3.89 4.09 25.45
N ALA A 489 -4.51 4.75 24.48
CA ALA A 489 -5.67 4.24 23.77
C ALA A 489 -5.35 2.89 23.12
N PHE A 490 -4.30 2.81 22.29
CA PHE A 490 -3.90 1.56 21.66
C PHE A 490 -3.47 0.50 22.67
N ALA A 491 -2.76 0.88 23.75
CA ALA A 491 -2.39 -0.05 24.81
C ALA A 491 -3.62 -0.71 25.45
N SER A 492 -4.70 0.05 25.69
CA SER A 492 -5.95 -0.49 26.24
C SER A 492 -6.71 -1.40 25.26
N LEU A 493 -6.57 -1.15 23.96
CA LEU A 493 -7.27 -1.86 22.88
C LEU A 493 -6.53 -3.10 22.36
N ARG A 494 -5.34 -3.43 22.91
CA ARG A 494 -4.54 -4.61 22.48
C ARG A 494 -5.30 -5.94 22.53
N ASN A 495 -6.34 -6.03 23.37
CA ASN A 495 -7.18 -7.22 23.54
C ASN A 495 -8.59 -7.07 22.93
N LYS A 496 -8.80 -6.05 22.09
CA LYS A 496 -10.04 -5.90 21.33
C LYS A 496 -10.28 -7.18 20.54
N SER A 497 -11.50 -7.71 20.67
CA SER A 497 -12.00 -8.82 19.89
C SER A 497 -13.41 -8.46 19.45
N ALA A 498 -13.61 -8.36 18.15
CA ALA A 498 -14.91 -8.03 17.56
C ALA A 498 -15.21 -9.02 16.45
N GLU A 499 -16.38 -9.65 16.51
CA GLU A 499 -16.82 -10.58 15.48
C GLU A 499 -17.82 -9.92 14.54
N ARG A 500 -17.68 -10.21 13.25
CA ARG A 500 -18.65 -9.82 12.22
C ARG A 500 -19.63 -10.97 12.00
N ARG A 501 -20.82 -10.64 11.48
CA ARG A 501 -21.78 -11.66 11.03
C ARG A 501 -21.13 -12.52 9.94
N TRP A 502 -21.26 -13.83 10.07
CA TRP A 502 -20.72 -14.78 9.10
C TRP A 502 -21.28 -14.52 7.69
N ARG A 503 -20.39 -14.52 6.70
CA ARG A 503 -20.66 -14.41 5.27
C ARG A 503 -19.50 -15.05 4.50
N LYS A 504 -19.72 -15.49 3.26
CA LYS A 504 -18.64 -16.01 2.40
C LYS A 504 -17.55 -14.96 2.17
N HIS A 505 -17.98 -13.76 1.81
CA HIS A 505 -17.19 -12.54 1.71
C HIS A 505 -18.17 -11.36 1.65
N ASP A 506 -17.67 -10.14 1.71
CA ASP A 506 -18.48 -8.95 1.48
C ASP A 506 -18.76 -8.68 -0.01
N THR A 507 -19.52 -7.62 -0.30
CA THR A 507 -19.81 -7.15 -1.65
C THR A 507 -19.52 -5.65 -1.76
N ILE A 508 -18.32 -5.23 -1.33
CA ILE A 508 -17.87 -3.84 -1.40
C ILE A 508 -18.05 -3.26 -2.83
N PRO A 509 -18.37 -1.96 -2.98
CA PRO A 509 -18.28 -1.29 -4.28
C PRO A 509 -16.88 -1.46 -4.90
N LEU A 510 -16.82 -1.74 -6.20
CA LEU A 510 -15.56 -1.93 -6.96
C LEU A 510 -15.24 -0.75 -7.87
#